data_AF-A0A108U543-F1
#
_entry.id   AF-A0A108U543-F1
#
_cell.length_a   1.000
_cell.length_b   1.000
_cell.length_c   1.000
_cell.angle_alpha   90.00
_cell.angle_beta   90.00
_cell.angle_gamma   90.00
#
_symmetry.space_group_name_H-M   'P 1'
#
loop_
_entity.id
_entity.type
_entity.pdbx_description
1 polymer ?
#
loop_
_entity_poly.entity_id
_entity_poly.type
_entity_poly.pdbx_seq_one_letter_code
_entity_poly.pdbx_strand_id
1 'polypeptide(L)'
;MLPAARMALLAASLLSVAGCVDKGKGGEGEGVDKNPKPAATAPSNATDPALNWGGTTPHDTPPVANPLLAQAEAVMRKADPGFDRFDVNYTTGDLDRDGRDDVVIEYGVGDEDATRHVAKSIYLLLARDGGLQLQPEVTEAFSGCPVVREIVGGQLLADALEACIVPFPKTIGYYAFEWDDRRKRLRQVYEQDTEQRVVMRLQQLREALLAQRKDEVDRHLRAAPAPTAPADRAKPRAAPEQIFADAALRRGFSDTVGMLSHIEFQNDGKHARKATLATSGEGKSAERALYLDLEPSADDSMLESDGYTYVLDASVLVRWPDPGTRGGHQVRFNLIDGDLYLSEHGPFDMDEER
;
A
#
# COMPACT_ATOMS: atom_id res chain seq x y z
N MET A 1 8.55 -50.01 -9.64
CA MET A 1 9.72 -50.82 -9.25
C MET A 1 10.94 -49.90 -9.18
N LEU A 2 11.82 -50.08 -8.20
CA LEU A 2 13.16 -49.47 -8.08
C LEU A 2 14.21 -50.45 -8.64
N PRO A 3 15.39 -50.01 -9.15
CA PRO A 3 16.54 -49.46 -8.37
C PRO A 3 16.97 -48.04 -8.85
N ALA A 4 17.60 -47.16 -8.06
CA ALA A 4 18.94 -47.17 -7.40
C ALA A 4 20.13 -46.90 -8.38
N ALA A 5 21.22 -46.19 -8.05
CA ALA A 5 21.72 -45.76 -6.73
C ALA A 5 22.68 -44.52 -6.73
N ARG A 6 22.75 -43.84 -5.56
CA ARG A 6 23.90 -43.19 -4.88
C ARG A 6 25.06 -42.52 -5.66
N MET A 7 25.30 -41.23 -5.38
CA MET A 7 26.58 -40.58 -4.97
C MET A 7 26.32 -39.06 -4.77
N ALA A 8 27.06 -38.26 -3.98
CA ALA A 8 28.02 -38.49 -2.87
C ALA A 8 28.05 -37.24 -1.96
N LEU A 9 28.71 -37.29 -0.80
CA LEU A 9 28.92 -36.13 0.08
C LEU A 9 30.01 -35.18 -0.48
N LEU A 10 29.89 -33.90 -0.15
CA LEU A 10 31.06 -33.05 0.10
C LEU A 10 30.73 -31.99 1.16
N ALA A 11 31.54 -31.92 2.20
CA ALA A 11 31.49 -30.92 3.25
C ALA A 11 32.90 -30.37 3.46
N ALA A 12 33.03 -29.05 3.62
CA ALA A 12 34.29 -28.38 3.90
C ALA A 12 34.06 -27.24 4.87
N SER A 13 34.82 -27.23 5.97
CA SER A 13 34.87 -26.18 6.98
C SER A 13 36.33 -25.89 7.28
N LEU A 14 36.71 -24.62 7.48
CA LEU A 14 37.92 -24.09 8.14
C LEU A 14 37.85 -22.55 7.98
N LEU A 15 37.52 -21.79 9.03
CA LEU A 15 38.39 -21.22 10.08
C LEU A 15 39.08 -19.88 9.72
N SER A 16 38.47 -18.80 10.23
CA SER A 16 39.08 -17.69 10.99
C SER A 16 40.52 -17.22 10.74
N VAL A 17 40.67 -15.90 10.57
CA VAL A 17 41.79 -15.10 11.11
C VAL A 17 41.19 -13.86 11.81
N ALA A 18 41.84 -13.36 12.87
CA ALA A 18 41.42 -12.16 13.60
C ALA A 18 42.62 -11.25 13.90
N GLY A 19 42.36 -9.94 14.06
CA GLY A 19 43.34 -8.93 14.44
C GLY A 19 43.16 -7.62 13.63
N CYS A 20 43.57 -6.45 14.13
CA CYS A 20 43.96 -6.11 15.51
C CYS A 20 43.72 -4.62 15.77
N VAL A 21 43.59 -4.23 17.03
CA VAL A 21 43.50 -2.81 17.45
C VAL A 21 44.91 -2.28 17.70
N ASP A 22 45.18 -1.03 17.30
CA ASP A 22 46.34 -0.27 17.76
C ASP A 22 45.91 1.07 18.41
N LYS A 23 46.75 1.62 19.29
CA LYS A 23 46.41 2.72 20.21
C LYS A 23 47.66 3.53 20.63
N GLY A 24 47.92 4.65 19.95
CA GLY A 24 48.81 5.72 20.45
C GLY A 24 48.36 7.08 19.91
N LYS A 25 48.10 8.12 20.71
CA LYS A 25 48.84 8.85 21.77
C LYS A 25 49.73 10.00 21.25
N GLY A 26 49.29 11.22 21.57
CA GLY A 26 50.16 12.31 22.01
C GLY A 26 50.46 13.43 20.98
N GLY A 27 50.12 14.67 21.35
CA GLY A 27 50.46 15.88 20.58
C GLY A 27 49.58 17.06 20.94
N GLU A 28 49.94 17.81 21.99
CA GLU A 28 49.29 19.08 22.34
C GLU A 28 49.94 20.26 21.61
N GLY A 29 49.16 21.31 21.30
CA GLY A 29 49.62 22.46 20.53
C GLY A 29 48.63 23.64 20.57
N GLU A 30 48.70 24.42 21.65
CA GLU A 30 48.23 25.80 21.85
C GLU A 30 47.07 26.38 20.99
N GLY A 31 45.87 26.42 21.58
CA GLY A 31 45.20 27.67 21.96
C GLY A 31 44.68 28.66 20.89
N VAL A 32 43.35 28.84 20.86
CA VAL A 32 42.68 30.16 20.86
C VAL A 32 41.34 30.03 21.60
N ASP A 33 41.13 30.86 22.63
CA ASP A 33 39.86 30.93 23.36
C ASP A 33 38.82 31.79 22.62
N LYS A 34 37.76 31.16 22.09
CA LYS A 34 36.44 31.79 21.91
C LYS A 34 35.34 30.76 22.15
N ASN A 35 34.64 30.89 23.26
CA ASN A 35 33.52 30.03 23.65
C ASN A 35 32.17 30.74 23.47
N PRO A 36 31.54 30.68 22.28
CA PRO A 36 30.11 30.89 22.15
C PRO A 36 29.39 29.62 22.64
N LYS A 37 28.79 29.72 23.83
CA LYS A 37 27.84 28.76 24.40
C LYS A 37 26.98 28.12 23.29
N PRO A 38 27.03 26.79 23.07
CA PRO A 38 26.20 26.17 22.04
C PRO A 38 24.73 26.45 22.34
N ALA A 39 24.01 26.94 21.33
CA ALA A 39 22.55 27.06 21.42
C ALA A 39 21.94 25.66 21.62
N ALA A 40 20.85 25.58 22.37
CA ALA A 40 20.18 24.30 22.61
C ALA A 40 19.78 23.68 21.27
N THR A 41 20.13 22.40 21.07
CA THR A 41 19.72 21.63 19.90
C THR A 41 18.20 21.64 19.82
N ALA A 42 17.64 22.27 18.79
CA ALA A 42 16.22 22.18 18.52
C ALA A 42 15.84 20.70 18.30
N PRO A 43 14.64 20.26 18.73
CA PRO A 43 14.22 18.88 18.52
C PRO A 43 14.22 18.55 17.02
N SER A 44 14.62 17.33 16.68
CA SER A 44 14.47 16.79 15.34
C SER A 44 12.97 16.56 15.07
N ASN A 45 12.33 17.53 14.42
CA ASN A 45 10.97 17.36 13.95
C ASN A 45 10.92 16.20 12.94
N ALA A 46 9.90 15.36 13.06
CA ALA A 46 9.72 14.23 12.17
C ALA A 46 9.39 14.70 10.75
N THR A 47 9.74 13.88 9.77
CA THR A 47 9.21 14.02 8.41
C THR A 47 7.75 13.62 8.40
N ASP A 48 6.90 14.58 8.09
CA ASP A 48 5.48 14.40 7.75
C ASP A 48 5.32 13.27 6.69
N PRO A 49 4.38 12.32 6.90
CA PRO A 49 3.96 11.34 5.89
C PRO A 49 2.42 11.12 5.69
N ALA A 50 1.39 12.02 5.56
CA ALA A 50 0.58 14.73 5.04
C ALA A 50 0.18 15.36 3.63
N LEU A 51 1.18 16.03 3.03
CA LEU A 51 1.02 16.87 1.86
C LEU A 51 1.52 16.21 0.58
N ASN A 52 1.52 14.86 0.54
CA ASN A 52 1.81 14.09 -0.67
C ASN A 52 0.57 13.97 -1.57
N TRP A 53 -0.06 15.13 -1.80
CA TRP A 53 -0.79 15.44 -3.03
C TRP A 53 0.23 15.46 -4.18
N GLY A 54 -0.21 15.69 -5.43
CA GLY A 54 0.73 15.94 -6.52
C GLY A 54 1.57 17.19 -6.25
N GLY A 55 2.81 17.02 -5.78
CA GLY A 55 3.67 18.12 -5.36
C GLY A 55 4.91 17.65 -4.59
N THR A 56 6.08 18.17 -4.97
CA THR A 56 7.38 17.83 -4.36
C THR A 56 7.47 18.19 -2.88
N THR A 57 8.19 17.41 -2.08
CA THR A 57 8.31 17.67 -0.64
C THR A 57 9.45 18.65 -0.32
N PRO A 58 9.37 19.46 0.76
CA PRO A 58 10.42 20.42 1.11
C PRO A 58 11.77 19.83 1.58
N HIS A 59 11.93 18.50 1.51
CA HIS A 59 13.18 17.80 1.81
C HIS A 59 13.76 17.04 0.61
N ASP A 60 13.19 17.24 -0.58
CA ASP A 60 13.86 16.92 -1.83
C ASP A 60 15.15 17.73 -1.96
N THR A 61 16.29 17.07 -1.72
CA THR A 61 17.57 17.50 -2.30
C THR A 61 17.31 17.68 -3.80
N PRO A 62 17.60 18.86 -4.40
CA PRO A 62 17.08 19.22 -5.72
C PRO A 62 17.33 18.08 -6.69
N PRO A 63 16.26 17.48 -7.25
CA PRO A 63 16.25 16.06 -7.60
C PRO A 63 17.42 15.74 -8.51
N VAL A 64 18.20 14.72 -8.13
CA VAL A 64 19.38 14.26 -8.90
C VAL A 64 18.89 14.00 -10.32
N ALA A 65 19.23 14.92 -11.23
CA ALA A 65 18.37 15.24 -12.36
C ALA A 65 18.17 14.00 -13.25
N ASN A 66 17.03 13.33 -13.08
CA ASN A 66 16.77 12.07 -13.75
C ASN A 66 16.66 12.37 -15.25
N PRO A 67 17.61 11.90 -16.09
CA PRO A 67 17.66 12.29 -17.49
C PRO A 67 16.43 11.78 -18.26
N LEU A 68 15.80 10.72 -17.78
CA LEU A 68 14.55 10.18 -18.31
C LEU A 68 13.39 11.15 -18.08
N LEU A 69 13.22 11.65 -16.84
CA LEU A 69 12.15 12.61 -16.50
C LEU A 69 12.38 13.97 -17.18
N ALA A 70 13.62 14.45 -17.24
CA ALA A 70 13.95 15.68 -17.97
C ALA A 70 13.69 15.54 -19.49
N GLN A 71 13.88 14.34 -20.06
CA GLN A 71 13.48 14.05 -21.44
C GLN A 71 11.95 13.95 -21.59
N ALA A 72 11.25 13.37 -20.61
CA ALA A 72 9.79 13.26 -20.60
C ALA A 72 9.13 14.65 -20.60
N GLU A 73 9.59 15.56 -19.75
CA GLU A 73 9.17 16.98 -19.76
C GLU A 73 9.40 17.66 -21.11
N ALA A 74 10.55 17.43 -21.74
CA ALA A 74 10.90 18.02 -23.02
C ALA A 74 10.06 17.47 -24.19
N VAL A 75 9.61 16.21 -24.10
CA VAL A 75 8.63 15.62 -25.02
C VAL A 75 7.24 16.20 -24.76
N MET A 76 6.78 16.26 -23.51
CA MET A 76 5.46 16.76 -23.15
C MET A 76 5.28 18.23 -23.54
N ARG A 77 6.18 19.13 -23.13
CA ARG A 77 6.13 20.57 -23.47
C ARG A 77 6.19 20.87 -24.98
N LYS A 78 6.55 19.88 -25.80
CA LYS A 78 6.53 19.96 -27.27
C LYS A 78 5.24 19.41 -27.87
N ALA A 79 4.61 18.43 -27.22
CA ALA A 79 3.32 17.86 -27.63
C ALA A 79 2.15 18.75 -27.18
N ASP A 80 2.20 19.22 -25.93
CA ASP A 80 1.27 20.16 -25.32
C ASP A 80 2.04 21.38 -24.76
N PRO A 81 1.98 22.55 -25.42
CA PRO A 81 2.57 23.79 -24.90
C PRO A 81 1.89 24.34 -23.63
N GLY A 82 0.70 23.84 -23.28
CA GLY A 82 -0.02 24.16 -22.04
C GLY A 82 0.36 23.28 -20.85
N PHE A 83 1.25 22.30 -21.03
CA PHE A 83 1.70 21.39 -19.99
C PHE A 83 2.45 22.10 -18.85
N ASP A 84 1.74 22.35 -17.75
CA ASP A 84 2.30 22.94 -16.53
C ASP A 84 2.76 21.84 -15.53
N ARG A 85 3.64 22.21 -14.61
CA ARG A 85 4.22 21.32 -13.57
C ARG A 85 3.40 21.26 -12.28
N PHE A 86 2.39 22.12 -12.12
CA PHE A 86 1.78 22.36 -10.81
C PHE A 86 1.03 21.17 -10.21
N ASP A 87 0.58 20.20 -11.03
CA ASP A 87 0.09 18.91 -10.55
C ASP A 87 0.38 17.81 -11.59
N VAL A 88 1.61 17.27 -11.52
CA VAL A 88 2.10 16.20 -12.39
C VAL A 88 2.75 15.11 -11.54
N ASN A 89 2.28 13.87 -11.69
CA ASN A 89 2.93 12.69 -11.13
C ASN A 89 3.64 11.91 -12.25
N TYR A 90 4.85 11.41 -11.96
CA TYR A 90 5.68 10.67 -12.90
C TYR A 90 5.97 9.27 -12.36
N THR A 91 5.59 8.25 -13.12
CA THR A 91 5.85 6.84 -12.80
C THR A 91 6.78 6.24 -13.84
N THR A 92 7.85 5.56 -13.39
CA THR A 92 8.88 5.00 -14.28
C THR A 92 9.02 3.50 -14.11
N GLY A 93 9.25 2.78 -15.21
CA GLY A 93 9.56 1.35 -15.21
C GLY A 93 9.36 0.72 -16.58
N ASP A 94 9.98 -0.44 -16.79
CA ASP A 94 9.86 -1.24 -18.03
C ASP A 94 8.44 -1.80 -18.19
N LEU A 95 7.62 -1.14 -19.02
CA LEU A 95 6.19 -1.48 -19.23
C LEU A 95 6.00 -2.46 -20.39
N ASP A 96 6.78 -2.33 -21.47
CA ASP A 96 6.66 -3.22 -22.64
C ASP A 96 7.63 -4.41 -22.63
N ARG A 97 8.53 -4.48 -21.64
CA ARG A 97 9.50 -5.55 -21.40
C ARG A 97 10.68 -5.54 -22.39
N ASP A 98 11.09 -4.37 -22.89
CA ASP A 98 12.29 -4.20 -23.73
C ASP A 98 13.61 -3.99 -22.94
N GLY A 99 13.53 -3.83 -21.62
CA GLY A 99 14.69 -3.68 -20.73
C GLY A 99 15.11 -2.23 -20.49
N ARG A 100 14.24 -1.27 -20.75
CA ARG A 100 14.41 0.17 -20.48
C ARG A 100 13.23 0.68 -19.66
N ASP A 101 13.47 1.66 -18.79
CA ASP A 101 12.38 2.32 -18.08
C ASP A 101 11.59 3.24 -19.01
N ASP A 102 10.30 2.97 -19.15
CA ASP A 102 9.31 3.87 -19.74
C ASP A 102 8.88 4.95 -18.73
N VAL A 103 8.11 5.94 -19.19
CA VAL A 103 7.51 6.96 -18.31
C VAL A 103 6.01 7.05 -18.55
N VAL A 104 5.22 6.85 -17.50
CA VAL A 104 3.81 7.27 -17.45
C VAL A 104 3.71 8.58 -16.68
N ILE A 105 2.88 9.48 -17.20
CA ILE A 105 2.65 10.82 -16.64
C ILE A 105 1.16 10.97 -16.38
N GLU A 106 0.81 11.21 -15.13
CA GLU A 106 -0.52 11.60 -14.70
C GLU A 106 -0.56 13.14 -14.63
N TYR A 107 -1.52 13.74 -15.34
CA TYR A 107 -1.64 15.18 -15.50
C TYR A 107 -3.04 15.66 -15.12
N GLY A 108 -3.14 16.57 -14.14
CA GLY A 108 -4.39 17.22 -13.78
C GLY A 108 -4.79 18.34 -14.74
N VAL A 109 -6.06 18.38 -15.14
CA VAL A 109 -6.65 19.49 -15.89
C VAL A 109 -7.57 20.28 -14.97
N GLY A 110 -7.18 21.52 -14.67
CA GLY A 110 -7.99 22.52 -13.97
C GLY A 110 -8.69 23.51 -14.91
N ASP A 111 -9.63 24.26 -14.37
CA ASP A 111 -10.19 25.48 -14.95
C ASP A 111 -9.55 26.71 -14.27
N GLU A 112 -9.58 27.91 -14.86
CA GLU A 112 -8.88 29.08 -14.32
C GLU A 112 -9.38 29.51 -12.91
N ASP A 113 -10.65 29.23 -12.60
CA ASP A 113 -11.28 29.44 -11.29
C ASP A 113 -11.24 28.20 -10.37
N ALA A 114 -10.74 27.05 -10.83
CA ALA A 114 -10.84 25.78 -10.10
C ALA A 114 -9.69 25.55 -9.12
N THR A 115 -10.02 25.34 -7.85
CA THR A 115 -9.05 24.96 -6.80
C THR A 115 -8.61 23.49 -6.86
N ARG A 116 -9.19 22.69 -7.78
CA ARG A 116 -9.01 21.24 -7.96
C ARG A 116 -9.26 20.86 -9.42
N HIS A 117 -8.74 19.71 -9.84
CA HIS A 117 -8.90 19.22 -11.22
C HIS A 117 -10.33 18.81 -11.53
N VAL A 118 -10.80 19.18 -12.72
CA VAL A 118 -12.07 18.69 -13.26
C VAL A 118 -11.91 17.32 -13.92
N ALA A 119 -10.71 17.01 -14.42
CA ALA A 119 -10.34 15.72 -15.01
C ALA A 119 -8.83 15.43 -14.83
N LYS A 120 -8.41 14.18 -15.00
CA LYS A 120 -7.00 13.77 -15.12
C LYS A 120 -6.78 13.04 -16.44
N SER A 121 -5.68 13.36 -17.11
CA SER A 121 -5.21 12.69 -18.34
C SER A 121 -3.98 11.84 -18.03
N ILE A 122 -3.87 10.69 -18.69
CA ILE A 122 -2.67 9.84 -18.58
C ILE A 122 -1.94 9.85 -19.91
N TYR A 123 -0.65 10.15 -19.88
CA TYR A 123 0.25 10.07 -21.04
C TYR A 123 1.27 8.94 -20.83
N LEU A 124 1.58 8.21 -21.89
CA LEU A 124 2.59 7.14 -21.88
C LEU A 124 3.70 7.49 -22.87
N LEU A 125 4.94 7.53 -22.38
CA LEU A 125 6.13 7.77 -23.17
C LEU A 125 7.00 6.50 -23.09
N LEU A 126 7.16 5.80 -24.21
CA LEU A 126 7.94 4.57 -24.26
C LEU A 126 9.39 4.84 -24.67
N ALA A 127 10.34 4.16 -24.02
CA ALA A 127 11.77 4.32 -24.25
C ALA A 127 12.20 3.63 -25.55
N ARG A 128 12.83 4.39 -26.46
CA ARG A 128 13.30 3.90 -27.77
C ARG A 128 14.72 4.36 -28.06
N ASP A 129 15.32 3.82 -29.12
CA ASP A 129 16.70 4.10 -29.53
C ASP A 129 16.96 5.59 -29.84
N GLY A 130 15.91 6.35 -30.15
CA GLY A 130 15.93 7.80 -30.34
C GLY A 130 15.52 8.63 -29.11
N GLY A 131 15.40 8.01 -27.92
CA GLY A 131 14.80 8.58 -26.72
C GLY A 131 13.31 8.24 -26.55
N LEU A 132 12.69 8.80 -25.51
CA LEU A 132 11.28 8.64 -25.20
C LEU A 132 10.36 9.09 -26.36
N GLN A 133 9.32 8.29 -26.62
CA GLN A 133 8.29 8.56 -27.62
C GLN A 133 6.92 8.55 -26.97
N LEU A 134 6.25 9.71 -26.96
CA LEU A 134 4.84 9.82 -26.57
C LEU A 134 3.97 8.93 -27.46
N GLN A 135 3.19 8.06 -26.84
CA GLN A 135 2.23 7.19 -27.51
C GLN A 135 0.91 7.92 -27.78
N PRO A 136 0.11 7.47 -28.77
CA PRO A 136 -1.24 7.99 -28.99
C PRO A 136 -2.11 7.89 -27.74
N GLU A 137 -3.07 8.79 -27.62
CA GLU A 137 -3.94 9.05 -26.47
C GLU A 137 -4.36 7.77 -25.70
N VAL A 138 -3.69 7.50 -24.57
CA VAL A 138 -3.97 6.33 -23.72
C VAL A 138 -5.06 6.59 -22.67
N THR A 139 -5.54 7.83 -22.55
CA THR A 139 -6.58 8.24 -21.59
C THR A 139 -7.87 7.42 -21.73
N GLU A 140 -8.24 7.01 -22.96
CA GLU A 140 -9.41 6.13 -23.21
C GLU A 140 -9.32 4.75 -22.50
N ALA A 141 -8.16 4.35 -22.00
CA ALA A 141 -8.01 3.11 -21.24
C ALA A 141 -8.54 3.22 -19.79
N PHE A 142 -8.78 4.44 -19.29
CA PHE A 142 -9.15 4.69 -17.89
C PHE A 142 -10.59 5.16 -17.76
N SER A 143 -11.28 4.70 -16.71
CA SER A 143 -12.61 5.13 -16.30
C SER A 143 -12.54 6.00 -15.04
N GLY A 144 -13.46 6.95 -14.90
CA GLY A 144 -13.50 7.84 -13.74
C GLY A 144 -12.30 8.80 -13.69
N CYS A 145 -11.72 8.97 -12.51
CA CYS A 145 -10.52 9.79 -12.31
C CYS A 145 -9.30 8.90 -12.00
N PRO A 146 -8.36 8.69 -12.94
CA PRO A 146 -7.24 7.77 -12.71
C PRO A 146 -6.17 8.35 -11.76
N VAL A 147 -5.55 7.45 -10.99
CA VAL A 147 -4.27 7.66 -10.28
C VAL A 147 -3.31 6.54 -10.66
N VAL A 148 -2.08 6.87 -11.01
CA VAL A 148 -1.05 5.89 -11.36
C VAL A 148 -0.18 5.58 -10.15
N ARG A 149 -0.04 4.29 -9.83
CA ARG A 149 0.75 3.81 -8.67
C ARG A 149 2.20 3.50 -9.04
N GLU A 150 2.38 2.53 -9.93
CA GLU A 150 3.69 1.92 -10.23
C GLU A 150 3.66 1.20 -11.59
N ILE A 151 4.85 0.99 -12.17
CA ILE A 151 5.06 0.04 -13.28
C ILE A 151 5.88 -1.12 -12.72
N VAL A 152 5.31 -2.32 -12.71
CA VAL A 152 5.94 -3.51 -12.12
C VAL A 152 5.74 -4.74 -13.01
N GLY A 153 6.84 -5.40 -13.39
CA GLY A 153 6.82 -6.62 -14.19
C GLY A 153 6.20 -6.46 -15.59
N GLY A 154 6.26 -5.27 -16.20
CA GLY A 154 5.56 -4.96 -17.45
C GLY A 154 4.05 -4.79 -17.28
N GLN A 155 3.59 -4.38 -16.11
CA GLN A 155 2.20 -3.99 -15.84
C GLN A 155 2.15 -2.62 -15.18
N LEU A 156 1.33 -1.72 -15.73
CA LEU A 156 1.00 -0.43 -15.15
C LEU A 156 -0.15 -0.65 -14.15
N LEU A 157 0.10 -0.38 -12.87
CA LEU A 157 -0.93 -0.43 -11.83
C LEU A 157 -1.51 0.97 -11.61
N ALA A 158 -2.83 1.06 -11.65
CA ALA A 158 -3.56 2.32 -11.51
C ALA A 158 -4.89 2.09 -10.80
N ASP A 159 -5.35 3.10 -10.09
CA ASP A 159 -6.60 3.08 -9.33
C ASP A 159 -7.57 4.10 -9.92
N ALA A 160 -8.88 3.85 -9.81
CA ALA A 160 -9.92 4.80 -10.17
C ALA A 160 -10.51 5.44 -8.93
N LEU A 161 -10.43 6.76 -8.87
CA LEU A 161 -11.06 7.61 -7.87
C LEU A 161 -12.48 7.99 -8.27
N GLU A 162 -13.36 8.20 -7.29
CA GLU A 162 -14.76 8.56 -7.51
C GLU A 162 -14.96 9.85 -8.33
N ALA A 163 -14.08 10.84 -8.15
CA ALA A 163 -14.03 12.10 -8.91
C ALA A 163 -12.69 12.81 -8.71
N CYS A 164 -12.24 13.63 -9.67
CA CYS A 164 -11.03 14.44 -9.52
C CYS A 164 -11.23 15.70 -8.65
N ILE A 165 -12.46 16.21 -8.60
CA ILE A 165 -12.78 17.54 -8.05
C ILE A 165 -13.08 17.53 -6.53
N VAL A 166 -13.37 16.36 -5.94
CA VAL A 166 -13.74 16.27 -4.53
C VAL A 166 -12.52 16.44 -3.61
N PRO A 167 -12.70 16.84 -2.33
CA PRO A 167 -11.57 17.14 -1.45
C PRO A 167 -10.64 15.95 -1.18
N PHE A 168 -11.19 14.81 -0.76
CA PHE A 168 -10.45 13.59 -0.46
C PHE A 168 -11.20 12.43 -1.14
N PRO A 169 -10.88 12.14 -2.41
CA PRO A 169 -11.60 11.13 -3.18
C PRO A 169 -11.30 9.70 -2.69
N LYS A 170 -12.35 8.89 -2.58
CA LYS A 170 -12.29 7.45 -2.32
C LYS A 170 -11.84 6.67 -3.56
N THR A 171 -11.08 5.57 -3.37
CA THR A 171 -10.81 4.62 -4.45
C THR A 171 -12.00 3.66 -4.64
N ILE A 172 -12.47 3.56 -5.88
CA ILE A 172 -13.64 2.76 -6.26
C ILE A 172 -13.32 1.58 -7.18
N GLY A 173 -12.10 1.51 -7.73
CA GLY A 173 -11.64 0.37 -8.53
C GLY A 173 -10.12 0.33 -8.68
N TYR A 174 -9.59 -0.88 -8.92
CA TYR A 174 -8.15 -1.15 -8.99
C TYR A 174 -7.82 -1.90 -10.28
N TYR A 175 -6.87 -1.40 -11.06
CA TYR A 175 -6.63 -1.82 -12.44
C TYR A 175 -5.17 -2.23 -12.66
N ALA A 176 -4.96 -3.16 -13.61
CA ALA A 176 -3.65 -3.38 -14.21
C ALA A 176 -3.76 -3.35 -15.74
N PHE A 177 -2.81 -2.70 -16.38
CA PHE A 177 -2.71 -2.58 -17.83
C PHE A 177 -1.37 -3.13 -18.34
N GLU A 178 -1.40 -3.83 -19.47
CA GLU A 178 -0.20 -4.22 -20.22
C GLU A 178 -0.15 -3.44 -21.54
N TRP A 179 1.06 -3.14 -22.04
CA TRP A 179 1.22 -2.58 -23.37
C TRP A 179 0.89 -3.63 -24.45
N ASP A 180 -0.06 -3.31 -25.34
CA ASP A 180 -0.34 -4.11 -26.53
C ASP A 180 0.41 -3.54 -27.72
N ASP A 181 1.65 -3.97 -27.92
CA ASP A 181 2.52 -3.42 -28.97
C ASP A 181 1.97 -3.62 -30.40
N ARG A 182 1.06 -4.58 -30.61
CA ARG A 182 0.40 -4.77 -31.91
C ARG A 182 -0.70 -3.75 -32.16
N ARG A 183 -1.31 -3.21 -31.11
CA ARG A 183 -2.37 -2.19 -31.17
C ARG A 183 -1.88 -0.79 -30.77
N LYS A 184 -0.63 -0.67 -30.30
CA LYS A 184 0.01 0.56 -29.80
C LYS A 184 -0.86 1.31 -28.78
N ARG A 185 -1.35 0.56 -27.78
CA ARG A 185 -2.19 1.09 -26.69
C ARG A 185 -2.02 0.29 -25.40
N LEU A 186 -2.43 0.86 -24.28
CA LEU A 186 -2.71 0.11 -23.06
C LEU A 186 -3.87 -0.88 -23.29
N ARG A 187 -3.75 -2.07 -22.71
CA ARG A 187 -4.82 -3.07 -22.63
C ARG A 187 -5.03 -3.41 -21.16
N GLN A 188 -6.22 -3.15 -20.65
CA GLN A 188 -6.65 -3.62 -19.33
C GLN A 188 -6.53 -5.15 -19.29
N VAL A 189 -5.84 -5.67 -18.28
CA VAL A 189 -5.64 -7.11 -18.04
C VAL A 189 -6.26 -7.58 -16.74
N TYR A 190 -6.61 -6.62 -15.88
CA TYR A 190 -7.10 -6.84 -14.53
C TYR A 190 -7.99 -5.66 -14.12
N GLU A 191 -9.02 -5.96 -13.33
CA GLU A 191 -9.87 -5.00 -12.63
C GLU A 191 -10.37 -5.67 -11.35
N GLN A 192 -10.48 -4.89 -10.29
CA GLN A 192 -11.14 -5.28 -9.04
C GLN A 192 -12.03 -4.13 -8.59
N ASP A 193 -13.21 -4.46 -8.06
CA ASP A 193 -13.89 -3.60 -7.10
C ASP A 193 -13.26 -3.72 -5.69
N THR A 194 -13.75 -2.92 -4.76
CA THR A 194 -13.30 -2.90 -3.36
C THR A 194 -13.53 -4.21 -2.61
N GLU A 195 -14.60 -4.95 -2.88
CA GLU A 195 -14.89 -6.24 -2.23
C GLU A 195 -13.85 -7.28 -2.65
N GLN A 196 -13.60 -7.38 -3.96
CA GLN A 196 -12.55 -8.24 -4.53
C GLN A 196 -11.15 -7.84 -4.03
N ARG A 197 -10.87 -6.53 -3.87
CA ARG A 197 -9.59 -6.04 -3.35
C ARG A 197 -9.35 -6.48 -1.92
N VAL A 198 -10.35 -6.38 -1.03
CA VAL A 198 -10.24 -6.87 0.35
C VAL A 198 -9.98 -8.38 0.37
N VAL A 199 -10.75 -9.19 -0.38
CA VAL A 199 -10.58 -10.65 -0.40
C VAL A 199 -9.18 -11.03 -0.88
N MET A 200 -8.67 -10.38 -1.93
CA MET A 200 -7.31 -10.60 -2.43
C MET A 200 -6.25 -10.23 -1.38
N ARG A 201 -6.34 -9.06 -0.74
CA ARG A 201 -5.36 -8.65 0.29
C ARG A 201 -5.40 -9.56 1.52
N LEU A 202 -6.58 -10.01 1.95
CA LEU A 202 -6.73 -10.99 3.03
C LEU A 202 -6.09 -12.34 2.67
N GLN A 203 -6.23 -12.82 1.42
CA GLN A 203 -5.57 -14.05 0.97
C GLN A 203 -4.04 -13.90 0.91
N GLN A 204 -3.51 -12.79 0.39
CA GLN A 204 -2.06 -12.52 0.37
C GLN A 204 -1.47 -12.53 1.80
N LEU A 205 -2.14 -11.87 2.74
CA LEU A 205 -1.76 -11.90 4.16
C LEU A 205 -1.84 -13.33 4.73
N ARG A 206 -2.93 -14.07 4.47
CA ARG A 206 -3.08 -15.48 4.89
C ARG A 206 -1.96 -16.36 4.35
N GLU A 207 -1.57 -16.23 3.10
CA GLU A 207 -0.48 -16.99 2.48
C GLU A 207 0.87 -16.67 3.11
N ALA A 208 1.18 -15.38 3.32
CA ALA A 208 2.39 -14.94 4.02
C ALA A 208 2.46 -15.48 5.47
N LEU A 209 1.34 -15.48 6.20
CA LEU A 209 1.21 -16.03 7.55
C LEU A 209 1.37 -17.55 7.61
N LEU A 210 0.80 -18.29 6.65
CA LEU A 210 0.94 -19.75 6.55
C LEU A 210 2.37 -20.15 6.16
N ALA A 211 3.00 -19.40 5.26
CA ALA A 211 4.40 -19.58 4.85
C ALA A 211 5.40 -19.04 5.87
N GLN A 212 4.95 -18.30 6.89
CA GLN A 212 5.76 -17.64 7.93
C GLN A 212 6.81 -16.67 7.36
N ARG A 213 6.51 -16.02 6.23
CA ARG A 213 7.39 -15.08 5.52
C ARG A 213 7.20 -13.67 6.08
N LYS A 214 7.96 -13.30 7.13
CA LYS A 214 7.76 -12.01 7.84
C LYS A 214 7.76 -10.81 6.89
N ASP A 215 8.74 -10.73 5.99
CA ASP A 215 8.92 -9.63 5.03
C ASP A 215 7.74 -9.46 4.04
N GLU A 216 6.85 -10.44 3.95
CA GLU A 216 5.58 -10.36 3.22
C GLU A 216 4.40 -10.03 4.14
N VAL A 217 4.38 -10.56 5.37
CA VAL A 217 3.39 -10.16 6.39
C VAL A 217 3.50 -8.64 6.61
N ASP A 218 4.70 -8.14 6.88
CA ASP A 218 5.00 -6.72 7.08
C ASP A 218 4.65 -5.84 5.84
N ARG A 219 4.60 -6.44 4.64
CA ARG A 219 4.18 -5.78 3.39
C ARG A 219 2.66 -5.74 3.21
N HIS A 220 1.96 -6.82 3.61
CA HIS A 220 0.51 -6.99 3.46
C HIS A 220 -0.30 -6.52 4.67
N LEU A 221 0.37 -6.08 5.75
CA LEU A 221 -0.24 -5.72 7.02
C LEU A 221 0.49 -4.52 7.64
N ARG A 222 -0.07 -3.31 7.44
CA ARG A 222 0.43 -2.08 8.07
C ARG A 222 -0.33 -1.79 9.37
N ALA A 223 0.27 -1.04 10.29
CA ALA A 223 -0.48 -0.46 11.40
C ALA A 223 -1.30 0.74 10.90
N ALA A 224 -2.55 0.90 11.35
CA ALA A 224 -3.39 2.00 10.91
C ALA A 224 -2.82 3.39 11.28
N PRO A 225 -3.18 4.43 10.50
CA PRO A 225 -2.81 5.81 10.80
C PRO A 225 -3.19 6.23 12.23
N ALA A 226 -2.41 7.13 12.80
CA ALA A 226 -2.46 7.56 14.19
C ALA A 226 -3.45 8.71 14.42
N PRO A 227 -4.63 8.51 15.03
CA PRO A 227 -5.65 9.56 15.14
C PRO A 227 -5.10 10.86 15.76
N THR A 228 -5.28 11.99 15.06
CA THR A 228 -4.87 13.33 15.52
C THR A 228 -5.57 13.74 16.82
N ALA A 229 -6.77 13.22 17.07
CA ALA A 229 -7.60 13.51 18.24
C ALA A 229 -6.89 13.18 19.58
N PRO A 230 -6.71 14.13 20.50
CA PRO A 230 -5.98 13.90 21.76
C PRO A 230 -6.54 12.80 22.66
N ALA A 231 -7.83 12.49 22.56
CA ALA A 231 -8.47 11.40 23.31
C ALA A 231 -8.03 10.01 22.80
N ASP A 232 -7.78 9.89 21.49
CA ASP A 232 -7.52 8.62 20.81
C ASP A 232 -6.02 8.33 20.66
N ARG A 233 -5.16 9.36 20.68
CA ARG A 233 -3.69 9.21 20.79
C ARG A 233 -3.25 8.35 21.99
N ALA A 234 -4.08 8.26 23.03
CA ALA A 234 -3.83 7.48 24.25
C ALA A 234 -4.27 6.00 24.15
N LYS A 235 -5.05 5.62 23.12
CA LYS A 235 -5.43 4.22 22.88
C LYS A 235 -4.20 3.43 22.39
N PRO A 236 -3.92 2.23 22.92
CA PRO A 236 -2.89 1.36 22.36
C PRO A 236 -3.22 1.02 20.90
N ARG A 237 -2.32 1.36 19.96
CA ARG A 237 -2.48 0.98 18.56
C ARG A 237 -2.37 -0.54 18.43
N ALA A 238 -3.17 -1.13 17.55
CA ALA A 238 -3.04 -2.52 17.16
C ALA A 238 -1.67 -2.77 16.50
N ALA A 239 -0.75 -3.41 17.22
CA ALA A 239 0.61 -3.65 16.76
C ALA A 239 0.64 -4.92 15.87
N PRO A 240 0.89 -4.82 14.56
CA PRO A 240 0.58 -5.94 13.66
C PRO A 240 1.51 -7.16 13.82
N GLU A 241 2.74 -6.92 14.26
CA GLU A 241 3.67 -7.99 14.66
C GLU A 241 3.21 -8.78 15.88
N GLN A 242 2.38 -8.20 16.76
CA GLN A 242 2.00 -8.81 18.04
C GLN A 242 0.83 -9.79 17.89
N ILE A 243 -0.23 -9.42 17.18
CA ILE A 243 -1.40 -10.30 17.02
C ILE A 243 -1.04 -11.64 16.37
N PHE A 244 -0.22 -11.61 15.32
CA PHE A 244 0.14 -12.82 14.58
C PHE A 244 1.44 -13.49 15.07
N ALA A 245 2.04 -13.02 16.17
CA ALA A 245 3.06 -13.78 16.88
C ALA A 245 2.44 -15.05 17.49
N ASP A 246 1.25 -14.94 18.10
CA ASP A 246 0.54 -16.08 18.67
C ASP A 246 0.11 -17.09 17.59
N ALA A 247 0.39 -18.37 17.85
CA ALA A 247 0.16 -19.44 16.89
C ALA A 247 -1.31 -19.86 16.78
N ALA A 248 -2.12 -19.67 17.83
CA ALA A 248 -3.55 -19.93 17.80
C ALA A 248 -4.31 -18.80 17.10
N LEU A 249 -3.96 -17.53 17.36
CA LEU A 249 -4.55 -16.38 16.66
C LEU A 249 -4.20 -16.38 15.17
N ARG A 250 -2.91 -16.57 14.82
CA ARG A 250 -2.44 -16.70 13.43
C ARG A 250 -3.19 -17.82 12.70
N ARG A 251 -3.38 -18.98 13.35
CA ARG A 251 -4.16 -20.08 12.77
C ARG A 251 -5.65 -19.77 12.66
N GLY A 252 -6.26 -19.20 13.70
CA GLY A 252 -7.69 -18.87 13.73
C GLY A 252 -8.08 -17.95 12.57
N PHE A 253 -7.27 -16.90 12.36
CA PHE A 253 -7.35 -15.99 11.22
C PHE A 253 -7.15 -16.72 9.87
N SER A 254 -6.03 -17.43 9.68
CA SER A 254 -5.73 -18.11 8.41
C SER A 254 -6.74 -19.20 8.03
N ASP A 255 -7.30 -19.91 9.01
CA ASP A 255 -8.36 -20.89 8.82
C ASP A 255 -9.68 -20.17 8.45
N THR A 256 -10.03 -19.05 9.11
CA THR A 256 -11.24 -18.25 8.77
C THR A 256 -11.17 -17.65 7.38
N VAL A 257 -10.10 -16.94 7.06
CA VAL A 257 -9.95 -16.27 5.76
C VAL A 257 -9.96 -17.30 4.62
N GLY A 258 -9.39 -18.49 4.83
CA GLY A 258 -9.43 -19.60 3.86
C GLY A 258 -10.77 -20.32 3.75
N MET A 259 -11.63 -20.27 4.78
CA MET A 259 -12.99 -20.81 4.70
C MET A 259 -13.95 -19.83 4.04
N LEU A 260 -13.88 -18.54 4.38
CA LEU A 260 -14.82 -17.52 3.94
C LEU A 260 -14.56 -17.01 2.52
N SER A 261 -13.34 -17.12 1.99
CA SER A 261 -13.00 -16.75 0.60
C SER A 261 -13.66 -17.60 -0.49
N HIS A 262 -14.44 -18.61 -0.09
CA HIS A 262 -15.19 -19.48 -0.98
C HIS A 262 -16.70 -19.42 -0.72
N ILE A 263 -17.15 -18.43 0.05
CA ILE A 263 -18.55 -18.17 0.38
C ILE A 263 -18.96 -16.85 -0.29
N GLU A 264 -20.07 -16.87 -1.02
CA GLU A 264 -20.63 -15.66 -1.62
C GLU A 264 -21.09 -14.67 -0.54
N PHE A 265 -20.76 -13.39 -0.70
CA PHE A 265 -21.20 -12.35 0.22
C PHE A 265 -22.72 -12.14 0.14
N GLN A 266 -23.36 -12.12 1.31
CA GLN A 266 -24.74 -11.70 1.46
C GLN A 266 -24.79 -10.17 1.65
N ASN A 267 -25.79 -9.52 1.06
CA ASN A 267 -26.04 -8.09 1.28
C ASN A 267 -26.64 -7.88 2.68
N ASP A 268 -25.88 -7.25 3.57
CA ASP A 268 -26.28 -6.96 4.97
C ASP A 268 -26.73 -5.49 5.12
N GLY A 269 -26.86 -4.77 4.00
CA GLY A 269 -27.22 -3.36 3.91
C GLY A 269 -27.00 -2.82 2.49
N LYS A 270 -27.10 -1.48 2.31
CA LYS A 270 -26.77 -0.81 1.03
C LYS A 270 -25.31 -1.12 0.61
N HIS A 271 -24.39 -0.98 1.57
CA HIS A 271 -22.94 -1.15 1.38
C HIS A 271 -22.31 -2.24 2.23
N ALA A 272 -23.03 -2.73 3.24
CA ALA A 272 -22.58 -3.82 4.06
C ALA A 272 -22.64 -5.15 3.31
N ARG A 273 -21.61 -5.98 3.52
CA ARG A 273 -21.47 -7.33 2.96
C ARG A 273 -21.08 -8.27 4.09
N LYS A 274 -21.69 -9.45 4.12
CA LYS A 274 -21.46 -10.46 5.16
C LYS A 274 -21.28 -11.85 4.56
N ALA A 275 -20.15 -12.47 4.84
CA ALA A 275 -19.91 -13.90 4.56
C ALA A 275 -19.65 -14.62 5.89
N THR A 276 -20.43 -15.66 6.20
CA THR A 276 -20.26 -16.42 7.45
C THR A 276 -20.32 -17.93 7.26
N LEU A 277 -19.75 -18.64 8.23
CA LEU A 277 -19.77 -20.09 8.32
C LEU A 277 -20.01 -20.51 9.78
N ALA A 278 -21.16 -21.13 10.04
CA ALA A 278 -21.42 -21.79 11.31
C ALA A 278 -20.52 -23.03 11.46
N THR A 279 -19.74 -23.09 12.54
CA THR A 279 -18.92 -24.26 12.87
C THR A 279 -19.56 -25.08 13.98
N SER A 280 -19.53 -26.41 13.82
CA SER A 280 -20.16 -27.36 14.75
C SER A 280 -19.30 -27.58 16.00
N GLY A 281 -19.47 -26.71 17.01
CA GLY A 281 -18.98 -26.95 18.37
C GLY A 281 -19.95 -27.79 19.20
N GLU A 282 -19.51 -28.24 20.39
CA GLU A 282 -20.30 -29.11 21.27
C GLU A 282 -21.56 -28.39 21.82
N GLY A 283 -22.69 -28.58 21.14
CA GLY A 283 -24.00 -28.07 21.56
C GLY A 283 -24.23 -26.56 21.41
N LYS A 284 -23.27 -25.81 20.84
CA LYS A 284 -23.39 -24.37 20.56
C LYS A 284 -22.82 -24.06 19.18
N SER A 285 -23.59 -23.34 18.36
CA SER A 285 -23.12 -22.85 17.06
C SER A 285 -22.09 -21.74 17.28
N ALA A 286 -20.94 -21.85 16.64
CA ALA A 286 -19.86 -20.89 16.74
C ALA A 286 -19.54 -20.35 15.34
N GLU A 287 -19.81 -19.07 15.08
CA GLU A 287 -19.79 -18.48 13.75
C GLU A 287 -18.42 -17.87 13.41
N ARG A 288 -17.84 -18.25 12.27
CA ARG A 288 -16.75 -17.51 11.62
C ARG A 288 -17.38 -16.49 10.68
N ALA A 289 -16.92 -15.26 10.68
CA ALA A 289 -17.52 -14.19 9.89
C ALA A 289 -16.50 -13.22 9.28
N LEU A 290 -16.85 -12.69 8.12
CA LEU A 290 -16.18 -11.59 7.43
C LEU A 290 -17.26 -10.56 7.07
N TYR A 291 -17.18 -9.40 7.70
CA TYR A 291 -18.02 -8.24 7.41
C TYR A 291 -17.19 -7.21 6.64
N LEU A 292 -17.77 -6.64 5.59
CA LEU A 292 -17.24 -5.47 4.90
C LEU A 292 -18.27 -4.36 4.99
N ASP A 293 -17.81 -3.12 5.17
CA ASP A 293 -18.56 -1.92 4.85
C ASP A 293 -17.84 -1.17 3.73
N LEU A 294 -18.47 -1.13 2.56
CA LEU A 294 -17.90 -0.54 1.34
C LEU A 294 -18.11 0.98 1.24
N GLU A 295 -18.98 1.57 2.07
CA GLU A 295 -19.21 3.02 2.17
C GLU A 295 -19.40 3.37 3.65
N PRO A 296 -18.32 3.36 4.46
CA PRO A 296 -18.40 3.74 5.88
C PRO A 296 -19.04 5.12 6.06
N SER A 297 -19.60 5.36 7.24
CA SER A 297 -20.28 6.63 7.54
C SER A 297 -19.36 7.84 7.31
N ALA A 298 -19.92 9.03 7.07
CA ALA A 298 -19.11 10.23 6.84
C ALA A 298 -18.20 10.59 8.04
N ASP A 299 -18.52 10.10 9.24
CA ASP A 299 -17.73 10.28 10.47
C ASP A 299 -16.66 9.17 10.64
N ASP A 300 -16.78 8.03 9.92
CA ASP A 300 -15.88 6.86 9.98
C ASP A 300 -15.03 6.67 8.70
N SER A 301 -15.39 7.34 7.59
CA SER A 301 -14.77 7.12 6.26
C SER A 301 -13.46 7.88 6.03
N MET A 302 -13.06 8.72 6.98
CA MET A 302 -11.79 9.45 6.95
C MET A 302 -11.05 9.33 8.28
N LEU A 303 -9.73 9.16 8.21
CA LEU A 303 -8.84 9.21 9.37
C LEU A 303 -7.87 10.37 9.25
N GLU A 304 -7.95 11.34 10.17
CA GLU A 304 -6.87 12.30 10.35
C GLU A 304 -5.72 11.68 11.16
N SER A 305 -4.51 11.67 10.61
CA SER A 305 -3.32 11.15 11.27
C SER A 305 -2.07 11.95 10.91
N ASP A 306 -1.35 12.42 11.93
CA ASP A 306 -0.12 13.20 11.79
C ASP A 306 -0.24 14.38 10.79
N GLY A 307 -1.47 14.91 10.61
CA GLY A 307 -1.81 15.98 9.67
C GLY A 307 -2.48 15.53 8.36
N TYR A 308 -2.43 14.23 8.02
CA TYR A 308 -2.96 13.66 6.78
C TYR A 308 -4.37 13.10 6.97
N THR A 309 -5.24 13.38 6.00
CA THR A 309 -6.55 12.74 5.88
C THR A 309 -6.42 11.52 4.97
N TYR A 310 -6.54 10.33 5.54
CA TYR A 310 -6.62 9.07 4.79
C TYR A 310 -8.09 8.72 4.56
N VAL A 311 -8.48 8.35 3.34
CA VAL A 311 -9.84 7.94 2.99
C VAL A 311 -9.96 6.42 3.08
N LEU A 312 -11.08 5.91 3.60
CA LEU A 312 -11.34 4.49 3.69
C LEU A 312 -12.09 4.00 2.46
N ASP A 313 -11.41 3.17 1.67
CA ASP A 313 -12.01 2.41 0.57
C ASP A 313 -13.02 1.40 1.13
N ALA A 314 -12.71 0.76 2.27
CA ALA A 314 -13.65 -0.07 3.04
C ALA A 314 -13.23 -0.23 4.51
N SER A 315 -14.18 -0.52 5.38
CA SER A 315 -13.96 -1.08 6.72
C SER A 315 -14.17 -2.60 6.69
N VAL A 316 -13.27 -3.36 7.32
CA VAL A 316 -13.22 -4.83 7.23
C VAL A 316 -13.15 -5.41 8.63
N LEU A 317 -13.99 -6.41 8.95
CA LEU A 317 -13.98 -7.09 10.25
C LEU A 317 -14.00 -8.60 10.07
N VAL A 318 -12.90 -9.25 10.48
CA VAL A 318 -12.76 -10.72 10.52
C VAL A 318 -13.02 -11.19 11.95
N ARG A 319 -13.96 -12.13 12.14
CA ARG A 319 -14.24 -12.78 13.44
C ARG A 319 -14.07 -14.29 13.36
N TRP A 320 -13.55 -14.90 14.42
CA TRP A 320 -13.54 -16.35 14.60
C TRP A 320 -13.73 -16.75 16.07
N PRO A 321 -14.43 -17.85 16.35
CA PRO A 321 -14.68 -18.30 17.71
C PRO A 321 -13.47 -19.00 18.32
N ASP A 322 -13.30 -18.87 19.63
CA ASP A 322 -12.26 -19.57 20.38
C ASP A 322 -12.77 -20.97 20.80
N PRO A 323 -12.01 -22.06 20.55
CA PRO A 323 -12.47 -23.43 20.77
C PRO A 323 -13.01 -23.70 22.18
N GLY A 324 -14.26 -24.13 22.27
CA GLY A 324 -14.93 -24.49 23.53
C GLY A 324 -15.45 -23.31 24.36
N THR A 325 -15.31 -22.06 23.89
CA THR A 325 -15.78 -20.87 24.61
C THR A 325 -17.12 -20.34 24.06
N ARG A 326 -17.59 -19.21 24.60
CA ARG A 326 -18.66 -18.39 23.99
C ARG A 326 -18.15 -17.14 23.27
N GLY A 327 -16.86 -16.86 23.36
CA GLY A 327 -16.24 -15.74 22.69
C GLY A 327 -15.40 -16.19 21.51
N GLY A 328 -14.58 -15.26 21.05
CA GLY A 328 -13.59 -15.48 20.02
C GLY A 328 -12.69 -14.28 19.88
N HIS A 329 -11.92 -14.25 18.80
CA HIS A 329 -11.09 -13.11 18.45
C HIS A 329 -11.61 -12.43 17.19
N GLN A 330 -11.53 -11.10 17.20
CA GLN A 330 -11.89 -10.24 16.08
C GLN A 330 -10.74 -9.31 15.71
N VAL A 331 -10.67 -8.98 14.42
CA VAL A 331 -9.64 -8.12 13.83
C VAL A 331 -10.30 -7.17 12.85
N ARG A 332 -10.11 -5.87 13.07
CA ARG A 332 -10.54 -4.82 12.14
C ARG A 332 -9.37 -4.36 11.29
N PHE A 333 -9.61 -4.25 9.99
CA PHE A 333 -8.73 -3.58 9.05
C PHE A 333 -9.50 -2.47 8.36
N ASN A 334 -8.75 -1.45 7.96
CA ASN A 334 -9.21 -0.40 7.09
C ASN A 334 -8.50 -0.62 5.74
N LEU A 335 -9.24 -0.66 4.64
CA LEU A 335 -8.66 -0.62 3.30
C LEU A 335 -8.45 0.86 2.94
N ILE A 336 -7.20 1.23 2.68
CA ILE A 336 -6.78 2.59 2.33
C ILE A 336 -5.78 2.45 1.18
N ASP A 337 -5.99 3.16 0.07
CA ASP A 337 -5.25 3.03 -1.18
C ASP A 337 -5.11 1.55 -1.61
N GLY A 338 -6.17 0.75 -1.43
CA GLY A 338 -6.18 -0.68 -1.74
C GLY A 338 -5.23 -1.56 -0.93
N ASP A 339 -4.69 -1.08 0.20
CA ASP A 339 -3.83 -1.82 1.14
C ASP A 339 -4.53 -1.97 2.50
N LEU A 340 -4.25 -3.07 3.22
CA LEU A 340 -4.87 -3.36 4.52
C LEU A 340 -4.05 -2.78 5.69
N TYR A 341 -4.72 -1.91 6.44
CA TYR A 341 -4.20 -1.29 7.65
C TYR A 341 -4.93 -1.85 8.87
N LEU A 342 -4.22 -2.53 9.77
CA LEU A 342 -4.74 -3.06 11.02
C LEU A 342 -5.11 -1.90 11.97
N SER A 343 -6.41 -1.73 12.22
CA SER A 343 -6.94 -0.69 13.11
C SER A 343 -7.18 -1.22 14.52
N GLU A 344 -7.82 -2.38 14.66
CA GLU A 344 -8.20 -2.96 15.96
C GLU A 344 -7.99 -4.47 15.99
N HIS A 345 -7.69 -5.02 17.17
CA HIS A 345 -7.92 -6.45 17.44
C HIS A 345 -8.22 -6.69 18.91
N GLY A 346 -8.92 -7.78 19.21
CA GLY A 346 -9.21 -8.18 20.58
C GLY A 346 -10.15 -9.38 20.67
N PRO A 347 -10.49 -9.81 21.89
CA PRO A 347 -11.58 -10.75 22.10
C PRO A 347 -12.94 -10.10 21.77
N PHE A 348 -13.96 -10.93 21.55
CA PHE A 348 -15.37 -10.55 21.56
C PHE A 348 -16.19 -11.64 22.27
N ASP A 349 -17.34 -11.29 22.85
CA ASP A 349 -18.32 -12.26 23.37
C ASP A 349 -19.54 -12.34 22.42
N MET A 350 -20.05 -13.54 22.16
CA MET A 350 -21.25 -13.75 21.35
C MET A 350 -22.54 -13.43 22.11
N ASP A 351 -22.50 -13.31 23.45
CA ASP A 351 -23.67 -12.95 24.27
C ASP A 351 -23.90 -11.41 24.35
N GLU A 352 -23.01 -10.54 23.82
CA GLU A 352 -23.17 -9.06 23.85
C GLU A 352 -24.01 -8.46 22.70
N GLU A 353 -24.18 -9.17 21.58
CA GLU A 353 -24.90 -8.66 20.39
C GLU A 353 -26.39 -9.06 20.36
N ARG A 354 -27.11 -8.95 21.49
CA ARG A 354 -28.46 -9.55 21.64
C ARG A 354 -29.50 -8.80 22.47
#